data_AF-A0A8C2C1Z9-F1
#
_entry.id   AF-A0A8C2C1Z9-F1
#
_cell.length_a   1.000
_cell.length_b   1.000
_cell.length_c   1.000
_cell.angle_alpha   90.00
_cell.angle_beta   90.00
_cell.angle_gamma   90.00
#
_symmetry.space_group_name_H-M   'P 1'
#
loop_
_entity.id
_entity.type
_entity.pdbx_description
1 polymer ?
#
loop_
_entity_poly.entity_id
_entity_poly.type
_entity_poly.pdbx_seq_one_letter_code
_entity_poly.pdbx_strand_id
1 'polypeptide(L)'
;FDQVWHKGLLDKLSAKGITGPLHSCLQNYLEGRSIQVVLSGQSSSPQPINASVPQGSILGPLLFSIFIDDVVEQCDNSIFLYADDSSIYAPVTSLNGPNVAASLNKDLENIRRWADTWKVTFEPSKCKAMVLSRKRLPSCPDLFLGATRIDLCEQLNILGLCIDRNP
;
A
#
# COMPACT_ATOMS: atom_id res chain seq x y z
N PHE A 1 -5.03 1.81 6.91
CA PHE A 1 -5.08 1.88 8.40
C PHE A 1 -5.70 0.65 9.04
N ASP A 2 -6.84 0.15 8.54
CA ASP A 2 -7.61 -0.93 9.20
C ASP A 2 -6.96 -2.31 9.13
N GLN A 3 -6.02 -2.50 8.21
CA GLN A 3 -5.36 -3.78 7.95
C GLN A 3 -4.01 -3.94 8.66
N VAL A 4 -3.62 -2.97 9.50
CA VAL A 4 -2.35 -3.06 10.24
C VAL A 4 -2.46 -4.19 11.26
N TRP A 5 -1.88 -5.34 10.94
CA TRP A 5 -1.89 -6.51 11.80
C TRP A 5 -1.02 -6.28 13.03
N HIS A 6 -1.61 -6.36 14.23
CA HIS A 6 -0.94 -5.94 15.47
C HIS A 6 0.36 -6.69 15.72
N LYS A 7 0.34 -8.02 15.59
CA LYS A 7 1.54 -8.84 15.80
C LYS A 7 2.62 -8.52 14.77
N GLY A 8 2.24 -8.40 13.49
CA GLY A 8 3.19 -8.04 12.44
C GLY A 8 3.80 -6.65 12.67
N LEU A 9 3.02 -5.67 13.13
CA LEU A 9 3.54 -4.35 13.51
C LEU A 9 4.53 -4.44 14.68
N LEU A 10 4.24 -5.22 15.72
CA LEU A 10 5.16 -5.41 16.84
C LEU A 10 6.47 -6.08 16.41
N ASP A 11 6.39 -7.05 15.49
CA ASP A 11 7.57 -7.71 14.91
C ASP A 11 8.41 -6.70 14.10
N LYS A 12 7.78 -5.84 13.28
CA LYS A 12 8.45 -4.76 12.53
C LYS A 12 9.10 -3.73 13.45
N LEU A 13 8.44 -3.34 14.54
CA LEU A 13 8.98 -2.41 15.53
C LEU A 13 10.26 -3.00 16.17
N SER A 14 10.23 -4.27 16.58
CA SER A 14 11.41 -4.95 17.10
C SER A 14 12.53 -5.06 16.06
N ALA A 15 12.22 -5.37 14.81
CA ALA A 15 13.21 -5.43 13.72
C ALA A 15 13.89 -4.07 13.46
N LYS A 16 13.17 -2.96 13.68
CA LYS A 16 13.73 -1.59 13.62
C LYS A 16 14.42 -1.15 14.93
N GLY A 17 14.65 -2.07 15.87
CA GLY A 17 15.39 -1.82 17.12
C GLY A 17 14.54 -1.27 18.27
N ILE A 18 13.23 -1.11 18.10
CA ILE A 18 12.34 -0.66 19.17
C ILE A 18 12.06 -1.83 20.11
N THR A 19 12.66 -1.78 21.29
CA THR A 19 12.63 -2.85 22.29
C THR A 19 12.41 -2.29 23.71
N GLY A 20 12.25 -3.17 24.69
CA GLY A 20 12.12 -2.78 26.10
C GLY A 20 10.82 -2.02 26.41
N PRO A 21 10.84 -1.04 27.34
CA PRO A 21 9.63 -0.38 27.82
C PRO A 21 8.79 0.30 26.74
N LEU A 22 9.42 0.86 25.71
CA LEU A 22 8.70 1.49 24.60
C LEU A 22 7.93 0.45 23.78
N HIS A 23 8.55 -0.68 23.48
CA HIS A 23 7.88 -1.79 22.78
C HIS A 23 6.70 -2.32 23.60
N SER A 24 6.89 -2.54 24.90
CA SER A 24 5.81 -2.96 25.80
C SER A 24 4.67 -1.93 25.88
N CYS A 25 4.99 -0.62 25.84
CA CYS A 25 3.98 0.44 25.77
C CYS A 25 3.16 0.36 24.47
N LEU A 26 3.82 0.17 23.33
CA LEU A 26 3.16 0.01 22.03
C LEU A 26 2.34 -1.28 21.95
N GLN A 27 2.83 -2.37 22.55
CA GLN A 27 2.08 -3.61 22.70
C GLN A 27 0.80 -3.39 23.50
N ASN A 28 0.89 -2.79 24.69
CA ASN A 28 -0.28 -2.44 25.50
C ASN A 28 -1.25 -1.49 24.78
N TYR A 29 -0.74 -0.60 23.93
CA TYR A 29 -1.55 0.31 23.12
C TYR A 29 -2.38 -0.43 22.06
N LEU A 30 -1.87 -1.53 21.51
CA LEU A 30 -2.50 -2.33 20.45
C LEU A 30 -3.33 -3.50 21.00
N GLU A 31 -2.99 -4.04 22.16
CA GLU A 31 -3.66 -5.20 22.76
C GLU A 31 -5.00 -4.85 23.42
N GLY A 32 -5.86 -5.86 23.59
CA GLY A 32 -7.12 -5.74 24.30
C GLY A 32 -8.15 -4.80 23.63
N ARG A 33 -7.98 -4.53 22.34
CA ARG A 33 -8.85 -3.63 21.59
C ARG A 33 -10.13 -4.34 21.15
N SER A 34 -11.24 -3.61 21.16
CA SER A 34 -12.52 -4.07 20.63
C SER A 34 -13.24 -2.95 19.88
N ILE A 35 -14.09 -3.33 18.94
CA ILE A 35 -14.99 -2.43 18.21
C ILE A 35 -16.44 -2.79 18.49
N GLN A 36 -17.34 -1.83 18.33
CA GLN A 36 -18.78 -1.98 18.47
C GLN A 36 -19.47 -1.12 17.42
N VAL A 37 -20.57 -1.60 16.85
CA VAL A 37 -21.37 -0.85 15.87
C VAL A 37 -22.56 -0.25 16.60
N VAL A 38 -22.79 1.05 16.42
CA VAL A 38 -23.96 1.75 16.95
C VAL A 38 -24.84 2.20 15.78
N LEU A 39 -26.08 1.73 15.75
CA LEU A 39 -27.07 2.07 14.72
C LEU A 39 -28.37 2.48 15.41
N SER A 40 -28.87 3.68 15.12
CA SER A 40 -30.16 4.19 15.64
C SER A 40 -30.29 4.08 17.16
N GLY A 41 -29.20 4.34 17.89
CA GLY A 41 -29.16 4.27 19.36
C GLY A 41 -28.99 2.86 19.94
N GLN A 42 -29.00 1.82 19.11
CA GLN A 42 -28.71 0.45 19.52
C GLN A 42 -27.26 0.08 19.24
N SER A 43 -26.64 -0.68 20.14
CA SER A 43 -25.23 -1.06 20.02
C SER A 43 -25.07 -2.58 19.92
N SER A 44 -24.16 -3.05 19.06
CA SER A 44 -23.80 -4.47 18.97
C SER A 44 -23.10 -4.95 20.24
N SER A 45 -22.84 -6.24 20.41
CA SER A 45 -21.82 -6.66 21.41
C SER A 45 -20.43 -6.14 20.98
N PRO A 46 -19.53 -5.77 21.91
CA PRO A 46 -18.14 -5.51 21.59
C PRO A 46 -17.47 -6.73 20.95
N GLN A 47 -16.69 -6.51 19.90
CA GLN A 47 -15.95 -7.55 19.19
C GLN A 47 -14.45 -7.26 19.28
N PRO A 48 -13.61 -8.21 19.71
CA PRO A 48 -12.17 -8.00 19.78
C PRO A 48 -11.58 -7.78 18.38
N ILE A 49 -10.53 -6.97 18.29
CA ILE A 49 -9.80 -6.72 17.04
C ILE A 49 -8.31 -7.04 17.22
N ASN A 50 -7.72 -7.63 16.18
CA ASN A 50 -6.29 -7.98 16.13
C ASN A 50 -5.55 -7.25 15.00
N ALA A 51 -6.23 -6.31 14.35
CA ALA A 51 -5.72 -5.45 13.31
C ALA A 51 -6.37 -4.07 13.44
N SER A 52 -5.83 -3.10 12.72
CA SER A 52 -6.13 -1.66 12.78
C SER A 52 -5.32 -0.89 13.82
N VAL A 53 -4.94 0.31 13.46
CA VAL A 53 -4.49 1.32 14.41
C VAL A 53 -5.66 2.27 14.71
N PRO A 54 -5.79 2.81 15.93
CA PRO A 54 -6.92 3.68 16.28
C PRO A 54 -6.95 4.92 15.38
N GLN A 55 -8.02 5.07 14.61
CA GLN A 55 -8.24 6.24 13.76
C GLN A 55 -8.43 7.49 14.63
N GLY A 56 -7.79 8.61 14.25
CA GLY A 56 -7.78 9.84 15.06
C GLY A 56 -6.76 9.85 16.19
N SER A 57 -5.98 8.79 16.36
CA SER A 57 -4.81 8.82 17.25
C SER A 57 -3.61 9.50 16.61
N ILE A 58 -2.78 10.14 17.44
CA ILE A 58 -1.52 10.77 17.00
C ILE A 58 -0.53 9.70 16.51
N LEU A 59 -0.54 8.51 17.14
CA LEU A 59 0.38 7.42 16.81
C LEU A 59 -0.06 6.60 15.60
N GLY A 60 -1.36 6.59 15.25
CA GLY A 60 -1.90 5.78 14.15
C GLY A 60 -1.16 5.99 12.83
N PRO A 61 -1.00 7.24 12.32
CA PRO A 61 -0.24 7.54 11.13
C PRO A 61 1.21 7.05 11.19
N LEU A 62 1.91 7.28 12.30
CA LEU A 62 3.29 6.83 12.47
C LEU A 62 3.43 5.31 12.42
N LEU A 63 2.56 4.61 13.16
CA LEU A 63 2.55 3.14 13.19
C LEU A 63 2.19 2.54 11.84
N PHE A 64 1.27 3.16 11.11
CA PHE A 64 0.96 2.77 9.74
C PHE A 64 2.16 2.97 8.82
N SER A 65 2.83 4.12 8.88
CA SER A 65 4.04 4.37 8.07
C SER A 65 5.13 3.33 8.36
N ILE A 66 5.40 3.03 9.63
CA ILE A 66 6.36 1.97 10.03
C ILE A 66 5.94 0.60 9.46
N PHE A 67 4.64 0.32 9.42
CA PHE A 67 4.11 -0.94 8.95
C PHE A 67 4.24 -1.12 7.43
N ILE A 68 4.08 -0.05 6.63
CA ILE A 68 4.13 -0.14 5.16
C ILE A 68 5.54 0.06 4.60
N ASP A 69 6.44 0.70 5.36
CA ASP A 69 7.76 1.19 4.91
C ASP A 69 8.60 0.18 4.12
N ASP A 70 8.62 -1.10 4.53
CA ASP A 70 9.43 -2.15 3.89
C ASP A 70 8.87 -2.66 2.54
N VAL A 71 7.69 -2.19 2.11
CA VAL A 71 7.17 -2.48 0.77
C VAL A 71 8.08 -1.87 -0.31
N VAL A 72 8.81 -0.79 0.01
CA VAL A 72 9.73 -0.15 -0.93
C VAL A 72 10.90 -1.04 -1.30
N GLU A 73 11.28 -1.96 -0.41
CA GLU A 73 12.35 -2.93 -0.62
C GLU A 73 11.93 -4.07 -1.58
N GLN A 74 10.64 -4.13 -1.94
CA GLN A 74 10.09 -5.15 -2.84
C GLN A 74 10.15 -4.75 -4.31
N CYS A 75 10.53 -3.50 -4.60
CA CYS A 75 10.50 -2.92 -5.93
C CYS A 75 11.91 -2.63 -6.43
N ASP A 76 12.20 -3.03 -7.67
CA ASP A 76 13.39 -2.56 -8.39
C ASP A 76 13.16 -1.16 -8.98
N ASN A 77 11.91 -0.83 -9.31
CA ASN A 77 11.52 0.49 -9.82
C ASN A 77 11.15 1.43 -8.67
N SER A 78 11.06 2.73 -8.98
CA SER A 78 10.74 3.74 -7.99
C SER A 78 9.28 3.66 -7.54
N ILE A 79 9.07 3.70 -6.24
CA ILE A 79 7.76 3.68 -5.59
C ILE A 79 7.59 4.91 -4.70
N PHE A 80 6.40 5.50 -4.75
CA PHE A 80 5.94 6.55 -3.86
C PHE A 80 4.83 6.01 -2.98
N LEU A 81 4.93 6.29 -1.68
CA LEU A 81 3.93 5.93 -0.69
C LEU A 81 3.39 7.21 -0.05
N TYR A 82 2.07 7.29 0.08
CA TYR A 82 1.41 8.34 0.84
C TYR A 82 0.18 7.76 1.52
N ALA A 83 0.27 7.52 2.83
CA ALA A 83 -0.75 6.77 3.56
C ALA A 83 -1.08 5.45 2.81
N ASP A 84 -2.35 5.20 2.51
CA ASP A 84 -2.80 4.02 1.78
C ASP A 84 -2.61 4.10 0.25
N ASP A 85 -2.25 5.26 -0.31
CA ASP A 85 -1.94 5.41 -1.73
C ASP A 85 -0.50 4.99 -2.02
N SER A 86 -0.32 4.15 -3.03
CA SER A 86 0.98 3.67 -3.51
C SER A 86 1.06 3.82 -5.02
N SER A 87 2.17 4.37 -5.53
CA SER A 87 2.39 4.59 -6.97
C SER A 87 3.78 4.10 -7.37
N ILE A 88 3.87 3.22 -8.36
CA ILE A 88 5.14 2.72 -8.90
C ILE A 88 5.31 3.28 -10.30
N TYR A 89 6.53 3.69 -10.64
CA TYR A 89 6.84 4.20 -11.97
C TYR A 89 8.24 3.77 -12.42
N ALA A 90 8.37 3.57 -13.72
CA ALA A 90 9.62 3.18 -14.35
C ALA A 90 9.88 4.09 -15.55
N PRO A 91 11.04 4.78 -15.62
CA PRO A 91 11.36 5.65 -16.75
C PRO A 91 11.68 4.81 -18.00
N VAL A 92 11.02 5.11 -19.11
CA VAL A 92 11.29 4.46 -20.40
C VAL A 92 12.41 5.20 -21.13
N THR A 93 13.67 4.84 -20.84
CA THR A 93 14.85 5.56 -21.37
C THR A 93 15.38 5.03 -22.70
N SER A 94 15.01 3.80 -23.11
CA SER A 94 15.53 3.15 -24.32
C SER A 94 14.44 2.36 -25.05
N LEU A 95 14.44 2.45 -26.39
CA LEU A 95 13.63 1.61 -27.28
C LEU A 95 14.00 0.12 -27.21
N ASN A 96 15.23 -0.18 -26.76
CA ASN A 96 15.79 -1.54 -26.60
C ASN A 96 16.03 -1.88 -25.11
N GLY A 97 15.44 -1.11 -24.19
CA GLY A 97 15.58 -1.37 -22.76
C GLY A 97 14.90 -2.68 -22.35
N PRO A 98 15.23 -3.24 -21.16
CA PRO A 98 14.48 -4.35 -20.59
C PRO A 98 12.99 -4.00 -20.63
N ASN A 99 12.16 -4.99 -20.96
CA ASN A 99 10.73 -4.80 -21.13
C ASN A 99 10.16 -4.16 -19.85
N VAL A 100 9.86 -2.86 -19.92
CA VAL A 100 9.40 -2.07 -18.76
C VAL A 100 8.13 -2.69 -18.16
N ALA A 101 7.29 -3.30 -19.02
CA ALA A 101 6.15 -4.10 -18.57
C ALA A 101 6.57 -5.25 -17.66
N ALA A 102 7.61 -5.99 -18.05
CA ALA A 102 8.10 -7.12 -17.26
C ALA A 102 8.71 -6.66 -15.94
N SER A 103 9.44 -5.54 -15.94
CA SER A 103 9.99 -4.92 -14.73
C SER A 103 8.86 -4.51 -13.76
N LEU A 104 7.86 -3.78 -14.24
CA LEU A 104 6.73 -3.34 -13.41
C LEU A 104 5.87 -4.53 -12.94
N ASN A 105 5.61 -5.52 -13.79
CA ASN A 105 4.87 -6.72 -13.40
C ASN A 105 5.62 -7.56 -12.35
N LYS A 106 6.96 -7.59 -12.40
CA LYS A 106 7.77 -8.22 -11.36
C LYS A 106 7.58 -7.52 -10.02
N ASP A 107 7.66 -6.18 -10.00
CA ASP A 107 7.44 -5.41 -8.77
C ASP A 107 6.02 -5.58 -8.22
N LEU A 108 5.00 -5.55 -9.09
CA LEU A 108 3.61 -5.77 -8.68
C LEU A 108 3.41 -7.16 -8.06
N GLU A 109 4.04 -8.20 -8.60
CA GLU A 109 4.00 -9.54 -8.02
C GLU A 109 4.76 -9.65 -6.69
N ASN A 110 5.90 -8.97 -6.55
CA ASN A 110 6.63 -8.90 -5.28
C ASN A 110 5.79 -8.19 -4.20
N ILE A 111 5.18 -7.06 -4.53
CA ILE A 111 4.26 -6.34 -3.64
C ILE A 111 3.09 -7.23 -3.26
N ARG A 112 2.50 -7.97 -4.20
CA ARG A 112 1.41 -8.91 -3.90
C ARG A 112 1.82 -9.95 -2.86
N ARG A 113 3.01 -10.55 -3.00
CA ARG A 113 3.53 -11.53 -2.03
C ARG A 113 3.84 -10.91 -0.67
N TRP A 114 4.38 -9.69 -0.67
CA TRP A 114 4.58 -8.91 0.54
C TRP A 114 3.22 -8.65 1.23
N ALA A 115 2.19 -8.30 0.46
CA ALA A 115 0.84 -8.07 0.96
C ALA A 115 0.26 -9.33 1.61
N ASP A 116 0.40 -10.50 0.96
CA ASP A 116 -0.03 -11.79 1.50
C ASP A 116 0.66 -12.09 2.84
N THR A 117 1.97 -11.81 2.93
CA THR A 117 2.79 -12.04 4.13
C THR A 117 2.34 -11.14 5.28
N TRP A 118 2.10 -9.86 4.99
CA TRP A 118 1.73 -8.84 5.99
C TRP A 118 0.22 -8.67 6.17
N LYS A 119 -0.59 -9.50 5.51
CA LYS A 119 -2.07 -9.48 5.58
C LYS A 119 -2.67 -8.15 5.13
N VAL A 120 -2.03 -7.51 4.16
CA VAL A 120 -2.54 -6.30 3.48
C VAL A 120 -3.28 -6.74 2.22
N THR A 121 -4.37 -6.05 1.88
CA THR A 121 -5.14 -6.30 0.68
C THR A 121 -5.06 -5.08 -0.23
N PHE A 122 -4.52 -5.27 -1.43
CA PHE A 122 -4.65 -4.33 -2.53
C PHE A 122 -5.89 -4.68 -3.33
N GLU A 123 -6.68 -3.68 -3.72
CA GLU A 123 -7.89 -3.86 -4.53
C GLU A 123 -7.54 -3.67 -6.02
N PRO A 124 -7.37 -4.75 -6.80
CA PRO A 124 -6.88 -4.64 -8.17
C PRO A 124 -7.82 -3.85 -9.08
N SER A 125 -9.13 -3.87 -8.79
CA SER A 125 -10.13 -3.12 -9.57
C SER A 125 -10.00 -1.59 -9.43
N LYS A 126 -9.38 -1.11 -8.34
CA LYS A 126 -9.10 0.31 -8.11
C LYS A 126 -7.75 0.75 -8.67
N CYS A 127 -6.85 -0.18 -8.97
CA CYS A 127 -5.56 0.13 -9.57
C CYS A 127 -5.76 0.67 -10.99
N LYS A 128 -4.99 1.71 -11.33
CA LYS A 128 -4.96 2.31 -12.67
C LYS A 128 -3.53 2.50 -13.12
N ALA A 129 -3.30 2.42 -14.41
CA ALA A 129 -2.00 2.60 -15.03
C ALA A 129 -2.06 3.68 -16.12
N MET A 130 -0.98 4.43 -16.29
CA MET A 130 -0.89 5.47 -17.31
C MET A 130 0.50 5.49 -17.93
N VAL A 131 0.55 5.69 -19.25
CA VAL A 131 1.80 5.82 -20.00
C VAL A 131 1.99 7.28 -20.41
N LEU A 132 2.98 7.94 -19.81
CA LEU A 132 3.39 9.29 -20.19
C LEU A 132 4.45 9.23 -21.29
N SER A 133 4.15 9.79 -22.46
CA SER A 133 5.06 9.77 -23.60
C SER A 133 4.83 10.95 -24.55
N ARG A 134 5.92 11.47 -25.13
CA ARG A 134 5.86 12.42 -26.25
C ARG A 134 5.61 11.75 -27.61
N LYS A 135 5.59 10.41 -27.66
CA LYS A 135 5.30 9.67 -28.89
C LYS A 135 3.80 9.77 -29.19
N ARG A 136 3.46 9.96 -30.47
CA ARG A 136 2.06 9.98 -30.93
C ARG A 136 1.32 8.67 -30.65
N LEU A 137 2.04 7.54 -30.73
CA LEU A 137 1.53 6.19 -30.47
C LEU A 137 2.55 5.45 -29.58
N PRO A 138 2.50 5.63 -28.25
CA PRO A 138 3.35 4.88 -27.33
C PRO A 138 2.86 3.43 -27.22
N SER A 139 3.79 2.52 -26.99
CA SER A 139 3.46 1.15 -26.61
C SER A 139 2.80 1.16 -25.24
N CYS A 140 1.66 0.50 -25.13
CA CYS A 140 0.91 0.38 -23.89
C CYS A 140 1.09 -1.05 -23.35
N PRO A 141 1.91 -1.24 -22.30
CA PRO A 141 2.13 -2.56 -21.75
C PRO A 141 0.93 -3.05 -20.93
N ASP A 142 0.73 -4.37 -20.92
CA ASP A 142 -0.20 -5.00 -20.00
C ASP A 142 0.43 -5.15 -18.62
N LEU A 143 -0.25 -4.62 -17.61
CA LEU A 143 0.13 -4.71 -16.21
C LEU A 143 -0.90 -5.55 -15.45
N PHE A 144 -0.43 -6.33 -14.50
CA PHE A 144 -1.25 -7.28 -13.75
C PHE A 144 -0.95 -7.17 -12.25
N LEU A 145 -2.01 -7.20 -11.44
CA LEU A 145 -1.92 -7.42 -10.01
C LEU A 145 -2.60 -8.75 -9.70
N GLY A 146 -1.79 -9.79 -9.51
CA GLY A 146 -2.25 -11.17 -9.47
C GLY A 146 -2.84 -11.59 -10.82
N ALA A 147 -4.09 -12.09 -10.81
CA ALA A 147 -4.79 -12.49 -12.04
C ALA A 147 -5.51 -11.33 -12.75
N THR A 148 -5.59 -10.14 -12.13
CA THR A 148 -6.36 -9.02 -12.64
C THR A 148 -5.48 -8.08 -13.48
N ARG A 149 -5.88 -7.83 -14.73
CA ARG A 149 -5.25 -6.81 -15.58
C ARG A 149 -5.62 -5.41 -15.06
N ILE A 150 -4.63 -4.54 -14.93
CA ILE A 150 -4.80 -3.15 -14.53
C ILE A 150 -5.22 -2.33 -15.75
N ASP A 151 -6.30 -1.56 -15.61
CA ASP A 151 -6.79 -0.70 -16.69
C ASP A 151 -5.82 0.45 -16.97
N LEU A 152 -5.60 0.71 -18.26
CA LEU A 152 -4.93 1.91 -18.71
C LEU A 152 -5.91 3.09 -18.75
N CYS A 153 -5.49 4.23 -18.23
CA CYS A 153 -6.27 5.47 -18.21
C CYS A 153 -5.52 6.62 -18.88
N GLU A 154 -6.29 7.58 -19.40
CA GLU A 154 -5.76 8.83 -19.99
C GLU A 154 -5.56 9.93 -18.93
N GLN A 155 -6.19 9.76 -17.76
CA GLN A 155 -6.11 10.66 -16.61
C GLN A 155 -5.91 9.85 -15.33
N LEU A 156 -4.99 10.30 -14.50
CA LEU A 156 -4.68 9.68 -13.22
C LEU A 156 -4.69 10.75 -12.12
N ASN A 157 -5.48 10.53 -11.07
CA ASN A 157 -5.49 11.39 -9.90
C ASN A 157 -4.51 10.84 -8.86
N ILE A 158 -3.50 11.64 -8.50
CA ILE A 158 -2.53 11.30 -7.46
C ILE A 158 -2.55 12.44 -6.44
N LEU A 159 -3.02 12.16 -5.22
CA LEU A 159 -3.00 13.12 -4.10
C LEU A 159 -3.65 14.48 -4.42
N GLY A 160 -4.75 14.46 -5.18
CA GLY A 160 -5.47 15.67 -5.60
C GLY A 160 -4.89 16.36 -6.84
N LEU A 161 -3.79 15.85 -7.40
CA LEU A 161 -3.24 16.29 -8.69
C LEU A 161 -3.80 15.40 -9.80
N CYS A 162 -4.46 16.01 -10.79
CA CYS A 162 -4.85 15.33 -12.01
C CYS A 162 -3.67 15.40 -12.99
N ILE A 163 -3.15 14.24 -13.37
CA ILE A 163 -2.15 14.09 -14.42
C ILE A 163 -2.86 13.54 -15.64
N ASP A 164 -2.77 14.26 -16.75
CA ASP A 164 -3.29 13.81 -18.04
C ASP A 164 -2.16 13.53 -19.03
N ARG A 165 -2.52 12.89 -20.13
CA ARG A 165 -1.58 12.52 -21.19
C ARG A 165 -1.21 13.68 -22.13
N ASN A 166 -1.81 14.87 -21.98
CA ASN A 166 -1.62 16.00 -22.87
C ASN A 166 -0.62 17.00 -22.25
N PRO A 167 0.68 16.96 -22.64
CA PRO A 167 1.66 17.94 -22.17
C PRO A 167 1.40 19.36 -22.69
#